data_AF-A0A6A7FUZ2-F1
#
_entry.id   AF-A0A6A7FUZ2-F1
#
_cell.length_a   1.000
_cell.length_b   1.000
_cell.length_c   1.000
_cell.angle_alpha   90.00
_cell.angle_beta   90.00
_cell.angle_gamma   90.00
#
_symmetry.space_group_name_H-M   'P 1'
#
loop_
_entity.id
_entity.type
_entity.pdbx_description
1 polymer ?
#
loop_
_entity_poly.entity_id
_entity_poly.type
_entity_poly.pdbx_seq_one_letter_code
_entity_poly.pdbx_strand_id
1 'polypeptide(L)'
;MELFVHLPLFCKAIIGCFVRVGIGNSFGGNPVYRIAEITEVCETAKVYTLGKTKTNKGLRLRHGKQERVFRLEFISNNKFSDSEYSKWVESCASHDVPLPSLDSLQKKEKDIRDLLNYNYTNDDIDTIVTERLRFTNRPTNYAVAKTELLKKRDIAKQCGDQEEVEKVNEQIAELDSTSTRLDKRRTATISSISYINERNRKQNVIKAEVAIRAEVERMKGQRARDPFTRRQTRPTIVSLKTNTMTDEERKAIDDRVAAKELKLNQRKAEDANRKKLEIEKAQEEERKRILEEDLYAAHNFDLNIDFGHTMPLVSTPAAPNRSSCAASANGTTVNTPRRSLNLEEYKKKKGLL
;
A
#
# COMPACT_ATOMS: atom_id res chain seq x y z
N MET A 1 19.98 -26.52 -4.77
CA MET A 1 20.85 -25.37 -4.44
C MET A 1 20.08 -24.15 -3.97
N GLU A 2 19.07 -23.64 -4.70
CA GLU A 2 18.30 -22.44 -4.31
C GLU A 2 17.69 -22.50 -2.89
N LEU A 3 17.15 -23.66 -2.49
CA LEU A 3 16.55 -23.81 -1.17
C LEU A 3 17.57 -23.76 -0.02
N PHE A 4 18.77 -24.29 -0.25
CA PHE A 4 19.75 -24.52 0.80
C PHE A 4 20.79 -23.41 0.92
N VAL A 5 20.90 -22.51 -0.06
CA VAL A 5 22.00 -21.54 -0.14
C VAL A 5 22.15 -20.65 1.10
N HIS A 6 21.06 -20.40 1.83
CA HIS A 6 21.05 -19.55 3.02
C HIS A 6 21.06 -20.32 4.34
N LEU A 7 21.16 -21.65 4.29
CA LEU A 7 21.23 -22.46 5.52
C LEU A 7 22.65 -22.43 6.08
N PRO A 8 22.85 -22.31 7.40
CA PRO A 8 24.17 -22.39 8.03
C PRO A 8 24.90 -23.71 7.73
N LEU A 9 24.15 -24.81 7.68
CA LEU A 9 24.68 -26.15 7.42
C LEU A 9 25.06 -26.38 5.95
N PHE A 10 24.66 -25.48 5.04
CA PHE A 10 24.87 -25.62 3.61
C PHE A 10 26.34 -25.89 3.28
N CYS A 11 27.25 -25.06 3.78
CA CYS A 11 28.67 -25.16 3.47
C CYS A 11 29.23 -26.54 3.84
N LYS A 12 28.87 -27.09 5.00
CA LYS A 12 29.35 -28.40 5.44
C LYS A 12 28.77 -29.54 4.62
N ALA A 13 27.49 -29.45 4.26
CA ALA A 13 26.79 -30.51 3.56
C ALA A 13 27.24 -30.64 2.10
N ILE A 14 27.52 -29.54 1.41
CA ILE A 14 27.83 -29.56 -0.03
C ILE A 14 29.31 -29.78 -0.36
N ILE A 15 30.22 -29.57 0.59
CA ILE A 15 31.65 -29.84 0.39
C ILE A 15 31.85 -31.34 0.17
N GLY A 16 32.58 -31.68 -0.90
CA GLY A 16 32.81 -33.05 -1.36
C GLY A 16 31.71 -33.60 -2.28
N CYS A 17 30.67 -32.82 -2.59
CA CYS A 17 29.66 -33.20 -3.59
C CYS A 17 30.11 -32.82 -4.99
N PHE A 18 29.51 -33.46 -6.00
CA PHE A 18 29.81 -33.20 -7.41
C PHE A 18 28.68 -32.40 -8.06
N VAL A 19 29.04 -31.48 -8.95
CA VAL A 19 28.10 -30.64 -9.70
C VAL A 19 28.41 -30.64 -11.19
N ARG A 20 27.36 -30.43 -11.98
CA ARG A 20 27.44 -30.26 -13.43
C ARG A 20 27.56 -28.77 -13.74
N VAL A 21 28.76 -28.31 -14.08
CA VAL A 21 29.03 -26.90 -14.35
C VAL A 21 29.10 -26.63 -15.85
N GLY A 22 28.42 -25.58 -16.31
CA GLY A 22 28.52 -25.07 -17.68
C GLY A 22 29.77 -24.23 -17.86
N ILE A 23 30.65 -24.64 -18.77
CA ILE A 23 31.92 -23.92 -19.04
C ILE A 23 31.83 -22.93 -20.20
N GLY A 24 30.71 -22.94 -20.94
CA GLY A 24 30.48 -22.14 -22.13
C GLY A 24 30.06 -23.00 -23.32
N ASN A 25 30.23 -22.49 -24.54
CA ASN A 25 29.86 -23.16 -25.77
C ASN A 25 31.12 -23.73 -26.45
N SER A 26 31.00 -24.93 -27.01
CA SER A 26 32.02 -25.53 -27.89
C SER A 26 32.14 -24.73 -29.19
N PHE A 27 33.21 -24.99 -29.95
CA PHE A 27 33.42 -24.41 -31.29
C PHE A 27 32.22 -24.57 -32.24
N GLY A 28 31.35 -25.57 -32.03
CA GLY A 28 30.11 -25.78 -32.78
C GLY A 28 28.84 -25.18 -32.16
N GLY A 29 28.95 -24.26 -31.20
CA GLY A 29 27.81 -23.57 -30.58
C GLY A 29 27.06 -24.35 -29.50
N ASN A 30 27.33 -25.65 -29.32
CA ASN A 30 26.68 -26.47 -28.30
C ASN A 30 27.21 -26.16 -26.88
N PRO A 31 26.34 -26.03 -25.86
CA PRO A 31 26.78 -25.82 -24.49
C PRO A 31 27.54 -27.04 -23.96
N VAL A 32 28.71 -26.78 -23.37
CA VAL A 32 29.59 -27.81 -22.81
C VAL A 32 29.49 -27.77 -21.30
N TYR A 33 29.37 -28.96 -20.73
CA TYR A 33 29.34 -29.16 -19.29
C TYR A 33 30.50 -30.05 -18.85
N ARG A 34 30.93 -29.86 -17.61
CA ARG A 34 31.91 -30.71 -16.94
C ARG A 34 31.40 -31.10 -15.57
N ILE A 35 31.82 -32.27 -15.12
CA ILE A 35 31.67 -32.69 -13.73
C ILE A 35 32.81 -32.07 -12.93
N ALA A 36 32.47 -31.40 -11.84
CA ALA A 36 33.44 -30.82 -10.93
C ALA A 36 33.04 -31.11 -9.49
N GLU A 37 34.04 -31.32 -8.64
CA GLU A 37 33.89 -31.50 -7.21
C GLU A 37 33.84 -30.15 -6.50
N ILE A 38 32.96 -30.00 -5.51
CA ILE A 38 32.90 -28.81 -4.66
C ILE A 38 33.95 -28.96 -3.55
N THR A 39 34.98 -28.10 -3.59
CA THR A 39 36.03 -28.06 -2.56
C THR A 39 35.66 -27.09 -1.44
N GLU A 40 35.13 -25.92 -1.77
CA GLU A 40 34.87 -24.85 -0.82
C GLU A 40 33.67 -23.99 -1.26
N VAL A 41 33.00 -23.36 -0.30
CA VAL A 41 32.00 -22.30 -0.55
C VAL A 41 32.63 -20.96 -0.19
N CYS A 42 32.78 -20.08 -1.17
CA CYS A 42 33.38 -18.75 -0.99
C CYS A 42 32.33 -17.66 -1.18
N GLU A 43 32.56 -16.48 -0.59
CA GLU A 43 31.76 -15.29 -0.93
C GLU A 43 32.41 -14.53 -2.10
N THR A 44 31.62 -14.18 -3.11
CA THR A 44 32.06 -13.37 -4.24
C THR A 44 31.71 -11.90 -4.02
N ALA A 45 32.46 -11.01 -4.66
CA ALA A 45 32.21 -9.56 -4.54
C ALA A 45 30.90 -9.10 -5.20
N LYS A 46 30.37 -9.87 -6.17
CA LYS A 46 29.20 -9.49 -6.96
C LYS A 46 27.98 -10.30 -6.53
N VAL A 47 26.96 -9.63 -6.02
CA VAL A 47 25.65 -10.23 -5.75
C VAL A 47 24.95 -10.53 -7.07
N TYR A 48 24.38 -11.73 -7.20
CA TYR A 48 23.62 -12.14 -8.38
C TYR A 48 22.29 -12.79 -7.96
N THR A 49 21.38 -12.92 -8.91
CA THR A 49 20.06 -13.53 -8.69
C THR A 49 20.16 -15.03 -8.97
N LEU A 50 19.76 -15.85 -7.99
CA LEU A 50 19.65 -17.31 -8.11
C LEU A 50 18.18 -17.69 -7.96
N GLY A 51 17.50 -17.94 -9.08
CA GLY A 51 16.06 -18.22 -9.07
C GLY A 51 15.26 -17.04 -8.52
N LYS A 52 14.59 -17.23 -7.38
CA LYS A 52 13.82 -16.20 -6.68
C LYS A 52 14.62 -15.44 -5.61
N THR A 53 15.82 -15.89 -5.28
CA THR A 53 16.64 -15.30 -4.22
C THR A 53 17.87 -14.59 -4.79
N LYS A 54 18.53 -13.78 -3.96
CA LYS A 54 19.80 -13.13 -4.28
C LYS A 54 20.88 -13.71 -3.38
N THR A 55 22.06 -13.94 -3.95
CA THR A 55 23.19 -14.47 -3.20
C THR A 55 24.49 -13.92 -3.77
N ASN A 56 25.51 -13.82 -2.92
CA ASN A 56 26.89 -13.56 -3.32
C ASN A 56 27.76 -14.82 -3.18
N LYS A 57 27.22 -15.95 -2.71
CA LYS A 57 27.99 -17.18 -2.50
C LYS A 57 28.44 -17.73 -3.86
N GLY A 58 29.62 -18.33 -3.91
CA GLY A 58 30.20 -19.00 -5.06
C GLY A 58 30.79 -20.34 -4.61
N LEU A 59 30.85 -21.30 -5.52
CA LEU A 59 31.44 -22.60 -5.26
C LEU A 59 32.82 -22.64 -5.88
N ARG A 60 33.82 -23.00 -5.08
CA ARG A 60 35.12 -23.39 -5.61
C ARG A 60 34.99 -24.82 -6.11
N LEU A 61 35.17 -24.97 -7.41
CA LEU A 61 34.98 -26.22 -8.12
C LEU A 61 36.32 -26.74 -8.64
N ARG A 62 36.57 -28.03 -8.44
CA ARG A 62 37.76 -28.74 -8.88
C ARG A 62 37.42 -29.73 -10.00
N HIS A 63 38.17 -29.66 -11.09
CA HIS A 63 38.12 -30.60 -12.21
C HIS A 63 39.54 -31.06 -12.55
N GLY A 64 39.88 -32.31 -12.22
CA GLY A 64 41.28 -32.74 -12.20
C GLY A 64 42.09 -31.90 -11.21
N LYS A 65 43.18 -31.27 -11.67
CA LYS A 65 44.00 -30.34 -10.87
C LYS A 65 43.53 -28.88 -10.95
N GLN A 66 42.63 -28.55 -11.88
CA GLN A 66 42.18 -27.18 -12.09
C GLN A 66 41.11 -26.83 -11.06
N GLU A 67 41.29 -25.68 -10.41
CA GLU A 67 40.34 -25.16 -9.43
C GLU A 67 39.91 -23.75 -9.81
N ARG A 68 38.60 -23.50 -9.79
CA ARG A 68 38.05 -22.17 -10.11
C ARG A 68 36.75 -21.92 -9.36
N VAL A 69 36.53 -20.67 -8.97
CA VAL A 69 35.27 -20.25 -8.34
C VAL A 69 34.22 -19.98 -9.42
N PHE A 70 33.09 -20.67 -9.32
CA PHE A 70 31.92 -20.48 -10.15
C PHE A 70 30.75 -19.97 -9.31
N ARG A 71 29.90 -19.14 -9.93
CA ARG A 71 28.61 -18.78 -9.36
C ARG A 71 27.63 -19.94 -9.51
N LEU A 72 26.66 -20.01 -8.61
CA LEU A 72 25.65 -21.06 -8.59
C LEU A 72 24.74 -21.02 -9.84
N GLU A 73 24.66 -19.88 -10.54
CA GLU A 73 23.90 -19.73 -11.80
C GLU A 73 24.41 -20.62 -12.94
N PHE A 74 25.69 -21.03 -12.91
CA PHE A 74 26.30 -21.89 -13.94
C PHE A 74 26.16 -23.39 -13.65
N ILE A 75 25.48 -23.75 -12.56
CA ILE A 75 25.25 -25.13 -12.17
C ILE A 75 23.95 -25.63 -12.82
N SER A 76 24.06 -26.72 -13.57
CA SER A 76 22.92 -27.36 -14.23
C SER A 76 22.14 -28.25 -13.26
N ASN A 77 20.81 -28.29 -13.42
CA ASN A 77 19.93 -29.22 -12.70
C ASN A 77 19.84 -30.61 -13.37
N ASN A 78 20.43 -30.79 -14.55
CA ASN A 78 20.38 -32.08 -15.26
C ASN A 78 21.39 -33.08 -14.68
N LYS A 79 21.08 -34.37 -14.83
CA LYS A 79 21.97 -35.48 -14.49
C LYS A 79 23.24 -35.44 -15.35
N PHE A 80 24.31 -36.07 -14.85
CA PHE A 80 25.54 -36.26 -15.61
C PHE A 80 25.29 -37.13 -16.83
N SER A 81 25.87 -36.75 -17.97
CA SER A 81 25.90 -37.58 -19.18
C SER A 81 27.12 -38.51 -19.16
N ASP A 82 27.01 -39.69 -19.77
CA ASP A 82 28.11 -40.65 -19.87
C ASP A 82 29.35 -40.04 -20.52
N SER A 83 29.17 -39.19 -21.55
CA SER A 83 30.29 -38.48 -22.18
C SER A 83 30.98 -37.48 -21.26
N GLU A 84 30.25 -36.87 -20.33
CA GLU A 84 30.81 -35.94 -19.33
C GLU A 84 31.57 -36.72 -18.25
N TYR A 85 31.04 -37.88 -17.87
CA TYR A 85 31.66 -38.80 -16.92
C TYR A 85 32.96 -39.38 -17.46
N SER A 86 32.98 -39.94 -18.67
CA SER A 86 34.20 -40.48 -19.28
C SER A 86 35.31 -39.43 -19.35
N LYS A 87 34.99 -38.20 -19.79
CA LYS A 87 35.96 -37.08 -19.81
C LYS A 87 36.45 -36.70 -18.42
N TRP A 88 35.59 -36.77 -17.41
CA TRP A 88 36.00 -36.51 -16.03
C TRP A 88 36.95 -37.59 -15.50
N VAL A 89 36.67 -38.86 -15.78
CA VAL A 89 37.55 -39.99 -15.42
C VAL A 89 38.91 -39.87 -16.12
N GLU A 90 38.93 -39.56 -17.42
CA GLU A 90 40.15 -39.27 -18.19
C GLU A 90 40.95 -38.10 -17.59
N SER A 91 40.25 -37.05 -17.18
CA SER A 91 40.85 -35.88 -16.51
C SER A 91 41.43 -36.25 -15.14
N CYS A 92 40.75 -37.06 -14.35
CA CYS A 92 41.27 -37.56 -13.08
C CYS A 92 42.51 -38.45 -13.27
N ALA A 93 42.48 -39.36 -14.25
CA ALA A 93 43.61 -40.24 -14.56
C ALA A 93 44.84 -39.47 -15.06
N SER A 94 44.64 -38.45 -15.91
CA SER A 94 45.73 -37.62 -16.44
C SER A 94 46.37 -36.70 -15.39
N HIS A 95 45.61 -36.31 -14.36
CA HIS A 95 46.08 -35.40 -13.30
C HIS A 95 46.43 -36.11 -11.99
N ASP A 96 46.43 -37.45 -11.98
CA ASP A 96 46.69 -38.30 -10.80
C ASP A 96 45.80 -37.96 -9.59
N VAL A 97 44.52 -37.66 -9.86
CA VAL A 97 43.53 -37.38 -8.83
C VAL A 97 42.73 -38.66 -8.57
N PRO A 98 42.70 -39.17 -7.32
CA PRO A 98 41.98 -40.39 -7.02
C PRO A 98 40.48 -40.20 -7.20
N LEU A 99 39.84 -41.22 -7.77
CA LEU A 99 38.39 -41.29 -7.88
C LEU A 99 37.77 -41.42 -6.47
N PRO A 100 36.61 -40.83 -6.22
CA PRO A 100 35.93 -40.94 -4.94
C PRO A 100 35.54 -42.40 -4.65
N SER A 101 35.75 -42.84 -3.41
CA SER A 101 35.31 -44.14 -2.94
C SER A 101 33.78 -44.22 -2.90
N LEU A 102 33.25 -45.43 -3.14
CA LEU A 102 31.82 -45.71 -3.05
C LEU A 102 31.28 -45.42 -1.63
N ASP A 103 32.06 -45.70 -0.59
CA ASP A 103 31.70 -45.40 0.80
C ASP A 103 31.55 -43.90 1.05
N SER A 104 32.51 -43.10 0.55
CA SER A 104 32.45 -41.64 0.63
C SER A 104 31.21 -41.09 -0.08
N LEU A 105 30.86 -41.67 -1.23
CA LEU A 105 29.68 -41.27 -1.99
C LEU A 105 28.38 -41.62 -1.24
N GLN A 106 28.29 -42.81 -0.64
CA GLN A 106 27.14 -43.22 0.18
C GLN A 106 26.99 -42.35 1.42
N LYS A 107 28.10 -42.02 2.09
CA LYS A 107 28.10 -41.10 3.23
C LYS A 107 27.58 -39.72 2.82
N LYS A 108 28.03 -39.19 1.67
CA LYS A 108 27.57 -37.90 1.14
C LYS A 108 26.11 -37.94 0.69
N GLU A 109 25.65 -39.04 0.12
CA GLU A 109 24.23 -39.22 -0.19
C GLU A 109 23.37 -39.17 1.08
N LYS A 110 23.84 -39.79 2.16
CA LYS A 110 23.18 -39.71 3.48
C LYS A 110 23.19 -38.28 4.01
N ASP A 111 24.32 -37.57 3.97
CA ASP A 111 24.40 -36.15 4.39
C ASP A 111 23.36 -35.27 3.66
N ILE A 112 23.17 -35.49 2.35
CA ILE A 112 22.18 -34.76 1.55
C ILE A 112 20.74 -35.13 1.96
N ARG A 113 20.48 -36.42 2.21
CA ARG A 113 19.16 -36.90 2.67
C ARG A 113 18.82 -36.34 4.04
N ASP A 114 19.79 -36.27 4.93
CA ASP A 114 19.64 -35.69 6.27
C ASP A 114 19.41 -34.17 6.16
N LEU A 115 20.09 -33.47 5.25
CA LEU A 115 19.85 -32.05 4.97
C LEU A 115 18.43 -31.78 4.42
N LEU A 116 17.90 -32.66 3.57
CA LEU A 116 16.56 -32.55 3.01
C LEU A 116 15.47 -32.68 4.09
N ASN A 117 15.71 -33.53 5.09
CA ASN A 117 14.79 -33.80 6.19
C ASN A 117 15.11 -32.99 7.46
N TYR A 118 16.03 -32.03 7.36
CA TYR A 118 16.47 -31.25 8.50
C TYR A 118 15.34 -30.34 9.01
N ASN A 119 15.07 -30.40 10.30
CA ASN A 119 14.12 -29.51 10.96
C ASN A 119 14.81 -28.21 11.36
N TYR A 120 14.29 -27.09 10.86
CA TYR A 120 14.87 -25.77 11.12
C TYR A 120 14.78 -25.39 12.60
N THR A 121 15.91 -24.98 13.18
CA THR A 121 15.94 -24.34 14.50
C THR A 121 15.55 -22.87 14.38
N ASN A 122 15.07 -22.24 15.46
CA ASN A 122 14.77 -20.80 15.46
C ASN A 122 15.99 -19.95 15.02
N ASP A 123 17.18 -20.32 15.50
CA ASP A 123 18.45 -19.66 15.12
C ASP A 123 18.77 -19.80 13.62
N ASP A 124 18.47 -20.96 13.02
CA ASP A 124 18.62 -21.17 11.59
C ASP A 124 17.68 -20.26 10.80
N ILE A 125 16.43 -20.09 11.27
CA ILE A 125 15.44 -19.23 10.64
C ILE A 125 15.91 -17.77 10.67
N ASP A 126 16.41 -17.30 11.81
CA ASP A 126 16.94 -15.95 11.95
C ASP A 126 18.14 -15.72 11.03
N THR A 127 19.04 -16.70 10.91
CA THR A 127 20.16 -16.64 9.97
C THR A 127 19.69 -16.59 8.51
N ILE A 128 18.70 -17.40 8.14
CA ILE A 128 18.12 -17.40 6.80
C ILE A 128 17.47 -16.04 6.48
N VAL A 129 16.76 -15.45 7.45
CA VAL A 129 16.10 -14.16 7.29
C VAL A 129 17.14 -13.04 7.16
N THR A 130 18.17 -13.02 8.02
CA THR A 130 19.25 -12.02 7.94
C THR A 130 20.03 -12.12 6.63
N GLU A 131 20.39 -13.32 6.16
CA GLU A 131 21.09 -13.48 4.86
C GLU A 131 20.21 -13.05 3.68
N ARG A 132 18.91 -13.36 3.68
CA ARG A 132 17.98 -12.89 2.65
C ARG A 132 17.82 -11.38 2.67
N LEU A 133 17.80 -10.78 3.86
CA LEU A 133 17.68 -9.34 4.03
C LEU A 133 18.98 -8.59 3.66
N ARG A 134 20.15 -9.22 3.86
CA ARG A 134 21.48 -8.63 3.55
C ARG A 134 21.58 -8.05 2.14
N PHE A 135 20.90 -8.66 1.17
CA PHE A 135 20.94 -8.24 -0.25
C PHE A 135 19.67 -7.55 -0.73
N THR A 136 18.65 -7.39 0.12
CA THR A 136 17.43 -6.64 -0.24
C THR A 136 17.46 -5.27 0.42
N ASN A 137 17.60 -4.23 -0.40
CA ASN A 137 17.57 -2.86 0.11
C ASN A 137 16.14 -2.36 0.39
N ARG A 138 15.11 -3.16 0.09
CA ARG A 138 13.71 -2.78 0.26
C ARG A 138 12.97 -3.80 1.13
N PRO A 139 12.19 -3.34 2.13
CA PRO A 139 11.31 -4.23 2.87
C PRO A 139 10.23 -4.75 1.93
N THR A 140 9.90 -6.03 2.05
CA THR A 140 8.80 -6.64 1.30
C THR A 140 7.45 -6.06 1.72
N ASN A 141 7.28 -5.79 3.02
CA ASN A 141 6.08 -5.18 3.58
C ASN A 141 6.43 -3.86 4.30
N TYR A 142 6.11 -2.74 3.63
CA TYR A 142 6.33 -1.40 4.17
C TYR A 142 5.53 -1.12 5.45
N ALA A 143 4.34 -1.71 5.61
CA ALA A 143 3.52 -1.50 6.82
C ALA A 143 4.17 -2.14 8.06
N VAL A 144 4.68 -3.37 7.91
CA VAL A 144 5.36 -4.08 9.01
C VAL A 144 6.63 -3.34 9.42
N ALA A 145 7.47 -2.97 8.45
CA ALA A 145 8.68 -2.19 8.71
C ALA A 145 8.36 -0.84 9.39
N LYS A 146 7.29 -0.15 8.96
CA LYS A 146 6.80 1.07 9.63
C LYS A 146 6.40 0.79 11.08
N THR A 147 5.66 -0.29 11.35
CA THR A 147 5.26 -0.64 12.73
C THR A 147 6.45 -0.97 13.63
N GLU A 148 7.49 -1.61 13.09
CA GLU A 148 8.73 -1.90 13.82
C GLU A 148 9.50 -0.61 14.15
N LEU A 149 9.63 0.30 13.19
CA LEU A 149 10.25 1.61 13.43
C LEU A 149 9.46 2.44 14.44
N LEU A 150 8.13 2.44 14.36
CA LEU A 150 7.28 3.11 15.35
C LEU A 150 7.51 2.56 16.76
N LYS A 151 7.60 1.23 16.91
CA LYS A 151 7.94 0.59 18.20
C LYS A 151 9.34 1.01 18.68
N LYS A 152 10.35 0.99 17.80
CA LYS A 152 11.72 1.42 18.15
C LYS A 152 11.76 2.88 18.61
N ARG A 153 11.08 3.77 17.91
CA ARG A 153 10.93 5.17 18.29
C ARG A 153 10.29 5.31 19.67
N ASP A 154 9.22 4.57 19.93
CA ASP A 154 8.51 4.67 21.21
C ASP A 154 9.36 4.15 22.37
N ILE A 155 10.17 3.11 22.15
CA ILE A 155 11.18 2.63 23.11
C ILE A 155 12.27 3.70 23.34
N ALA A 156 12.84 4.27 22.27
CA ALA A 156 13.87 5.30 22.38
C ALA A 156 13.37 6.56 23.12
N LYS A 157 12.11 6.97 22.86
CA LYS A 157 11.44 8.04 23.61
C LYS A 157 11.28 7.72 25.09
N GLN A 158 10.96 6.47 25.44
CA GLN A 158 10.84 6.05 26.84
C GLN A 158 12.20 6.03 27.55
N CYS A 159 13.26 5.66 26.85
CA CYS A 159 14.63 5.70 27.36
C CYS A 159 15.22 7.13 27.43
N GLY A 160 14.56 8.13 26.84
CA GLY A 160 15.03 9.52 26.80
C GLY A 160 16.17 9.76 25.80
N ASP A 161 16.44 8.83 24.89
CA ASP A 161 17.47 8.98 23.85
C ASP A 161 16.90 9.76 22.66
N GLN A 162 17.10 11.08 22.69
CA GLN A 162 16.55 11.98 21.68
C GLN A 162 17.24 11.83 20.31
N GLU A 163 18.52 11.42 20.28
CA GLU A 163 19.29 11.26 19.04
C GLU A 163 18.75 10.05 18.24
N GLU A 164 18.50 8.93 18.93
CA GLU A 164 17.94 7.74 18.29
C GLU A 164 16.50 7.97 17.82
N VAL A 165 15.71 8.77 18.56
CA VAL A 165 14.36 9.15 18.14
C VAL A 165 14.37 9.93 16.82
N GLU A 166 15.32 10.86 16.66
CA GLU A 166 15.46 11.63 15.42
C GLU A 166 15.84 10.72 14.24
N LYS A 167 16.84 9.85 14.40
CA LYS A 167 17.25 8.86 13.40
C LYS A 167 16.09 7.96 12.97
N VAL A 168 15.33 7.43 13.92
CA VAL A 168 14.18 6.56 13.61
C VAL A 168 13.06 7.33 12.92
N ASN A 169 12.81 8.60 13.28
CA ASN A 169 11.85 9.43 12.58
C ASN A 169 12.27 9.71 11.12
N GLU A 170 13.56 9.95 10.88
CA GLU A 170 14.09 10.10 9.52
C GLU A 170 13.88 8.83 8.70
N GLN A 171 14.17 7.65 9.28
CA GLN A 171 13.91 6.36 8.63
C GLN A 171 12.42 6.14 8.32
N ILE A 172 11.51 6.53 9.22
CA ILE A 172 10.06 6.47 8.98
C ILE A 172 9.68 7.39 7.81
N ALA A 173 10.21 8.60 7.76
CA ALA A 173 9.94 9.56 6.70
C ALA A 173 10.45 9.08 5.34
N GLU A 174 11.65 8.50 5.29
CA GLU A 174 12.22 7.91 4.07
C GLU A 174 11.37 6.72 3.59
N LEU A 175 10.95 5.86 4.52
CA LEU A 175 10.12 4.70 4.24
C LEU A 175 8.75 5.11 3.67
N ASP A 176 8.10 6.11 4.27
CA ASP A 176 6.84 6.68 3.80
C ASP A 176 7.01 7.33 2.42
N SER A 177 8.05 8.16 2.24
CA SER A 177 8.36 8.81 0.96
C SER A 177 8.57 7.78 -0.16
N THR A 178 9.34 6.74 0.11
CA THR A 178 9.57 5.65 -0.84
C THR A 178 8.29 4.88 -1.15
N SER A 179 7.47 4.59 -0.13
CA SER A 179 6.18 3.92 -0.28
C SER A 179 5.25 4.74 -1.17
N THR A 180 5.08 6.04 -0.88
CA THR A 180 4.27 6.96 -1.68
C THR A 180 4.76 7.07 -3.12
N ARG A 181 6.08 7.11 -3.36
CA ARG A 181 6.64 7.14 -4.72
C ARG A 181 6.31 5.87 -5.51
N LEU A 182 6.38 4.70 -4.88
CA LEU A 182 6.02 3.43 -5.50
C LEU A 182 4.51 3.34 -5.77
N ASP A 183 3.69 3.81 -4.84
CA ASP A 183 2.24 3.85 -4.99
C ASP A 183 1.81 4.79 -6.13
N LYS A 184 2.42 5.99 -6.22
CA LYS A 184 2.24 6.92 -7.35
C LYS A 184 2.56 6.27 -8.69
N ARG A 185 3.64 5.47 -8.77
CA ARG A 185 4.01 4.76 -10.00
C ARG A 185 2.98 3.68 -10.37
N ARG A 186 2.46 2.94 -9.39
CA ARG A 186 1.43 1.89 -9.60
C ARG A 186 0.10 2.50 -10.02
N THR A 187 -0.27 3.61 -9.40
CA THR A 187 -1.56 4.28 -9.57
C THR A 187 -1.51 5.31 -10.71
N ALA A 188 -0.39 5.49 -11.41
CA ALA A 188 -0.23 6.48 -12.48
C ALA A 188 -1.33 6.38 -13.56
N THR A 189 -1.66 5.16 -14.01
CA THR A 189 -2.73 4.92 -14.98
C THR A 189 -4.14 5.10 -14.39
N ILE A 190 -4.28 4.93 -13.07
CA ILE A 190 -5.56 4.98 -12.33
C ILE A 190 -5.84 6.37 -11.73
N SER A 191 -4.85 7.28 -11.79
CA SER A 191 -4.92 8.61 -11.21
C SER A 191 -6.04 9.47 -11.84
N SER A 192 -6.27 9.32 -13.15
CA SER A 192 -7.36 10.01 -13.86
C SER A 192 -8.74 9.56 -13.35
N ILE A 193 -8.91 8.26 -13.10
CA ILE A 193 -10.16 7.67 -12.61
C ILE A 193 -10.45 8.13 -11.17
N SER A 194 -9.41 8.26 -10.34
CA SER A 194 -9.54 8.73 -8.96
C SER A 194 -10.06 10.17 -8.89
N TYR A 195 -9.56 11.06 -9.78
CA TYR A 195 -10.05 12.43 -9.89
C TYR A 195 -11.52 12.52 -10.31
N ILE A 196 -11.93 11.70 -11.29
CA ILE A 196 -13.33 11.62 -11.74
C ILE A 196 -14.23 11.14 -10.59
N ASN A 197 -13.81 10.12 -9.86
CA ASN A 197 -14.56 9.58 -8.72
C ASN A 197 -14.67 10.60 -7.57
N GLU A 198 -13.60 11.33 -7.27
CA GLU A 198 -13.63 12.38 -6.26
C GLU A 198 -14.57 13.52 -6.67
N ARG A 199 -14.52 13.96 -7.93
CA ARG A 199 -15.44 14.96 -8.47
C ARG A 199 -16.89 14.49 -8.38
N ASN A 200 -17.17 13.25 -8.76
CA ASN A 200 -18.52 12.66 -8.68
C ASN A 200 -19.02 12.58 -7.24
N ARG A 201 -18.15 12.23 -6.28
CA ARG A 201 -18.48 12.25 -4.85
C ARG A 201 -18.82 13.65 -4.36
N LYS A 202 -17.98 14.65 -4.67
CA LYS A 202 -18.23 16.05 -4.30
C LYS A 202 -19.54 16.57 -4.90
N GLN A 203 -19.78 16.28 -6.18
CA GLN A 203 -21.02 16.65 -6.86
C GLN A 203 -22.25 15.96 -6.25
N ASN A 204 -22.13 14.69 -5.85
CA ASN A 204 -23.22 13.98 -5.19
C ASN A 204 -23.55 14.59 -3.81
N VAL A 205 -22.52 15.00 -3.06
CA VAL A 205 -22.69 15.69 -1.76
C VAL A 205 -23.38 17.04 -1.96
N ILE A 206 -22.92 17.86 -2.92
CA ILE A 206 -23.52 19.18 -3.20
C ILE A 206 -24.98 19.02 -3.64
N LYS A 207 -25.25 18.09 -4.57
CA LYS A 207 -26.62 17.82 -5.04
C LYS A 207 -27.52 17.35 -3.90
N ALA A 208 -27.02 16.49 -3.02
CA ALA A 208 -27.76 16.04 -1.84
C ALA A 208 -28.06 17.22 -0.90
N GLU A 209 -27.10 18.12 -0.66
CA GLU A 209 -27.31 19.29 0.18
C GLU A 209 -28.35 20.26 -0.40
N VAL A 210 -28.27 20.53 -1.71
CA VAL A 210 -29.25 21.38 -2.41
C VAL A 210 -30.64 20.77 -2.36
N ALA A 211 -30.76 19.45 -2.59
CA ALA A 211 -32.04 18.75 -2.50
C ALA A 211 -32.63 18.81 -1.08
N ILE A 212 -31.80 18.63 -0.04
CA ILE A 212 -32.23 18.75 1.37
C ILE A 212 -32.72 20.17 1.66
N ARG A 213 -32.00 21.22 1.22
CA ARG A 213 -32.41 22.62 1.43
C ARG A 213 -33.73 22.94 0.72
N ALA A 214 -33.89 22.51 -0.53
CA ALA A 214 -35.13 22.69 -1.27
C ALA A 214 -36.32 21.97 -0.62
N GLU A 215 -36.10 20.77 -0.07
CA GLU A 215 -37.15 20.05 0.68
C GLU A 215 -37.56 20.80 1.95
N VAL A 216 -36.59 21.32 2.70
CA VAL A 216 -36.84 22.13 3.90
C VAL A 216 -37.61 23.41 3.55
N GLU A 217 -37.29 24.07 2.43
CA GLU A 217 -38.02 25.25 1.96
C GLU A 217 -39.45 24.91 1.51
N ARG A 218 -39.66 23.79 0.82
CA ARG A 218 -41.00 23.31 0.44
C ARG A 218 -41.86 22.95 1.65
N MET A 219 -41.23 22.38 2.68
CA MET A 219 -41.87 22.08 3.97
C MET A 219 -42.15 23.35 4.80
N LYS A 220 -41.43 24.46 4.56
CA LYS A 220 -41.69 25.78 5.15
C LYS A 220 -42.84 26.48 4.42
N GLY A 221 -44.05 25.96 4.55
CA GLY A 221 -45.26 26.64 4.09
C GLY A 221 -46.43 25.72 3.79
N GLN A 222 -46.17 24.45 3.49
CA GLN A 222 -47.24 23.48 3.26
C GLN A 222 -47.58 22.73 4.56
N ARG A 223 -48.75 23.07 5.14
CA ARG A 223 -49.47 22.23 6.12
C ARG A 223 -50.28 21.11 5.44
N ALA A 224 -49.98 20.79 4.18
CA ALA A 224 -50.63 19.68 3.49
C ALA A 224 -50.01 18.37 3.98
N ARG A 225 -50.85 17.47 4.50
CA ARG A 225 -50.41 16.15 5.00
C ARG A 225 -49.88 15.33 3.83
N ASP A 226 -48.56 15.20 3.74
CA ASP A 226 -47.92 14.27 2.81
C ASP A 226 -48.33 12.82 3.18
N PRO A 227 -48.93 12.05 2.25
CA PRO A 227 -49.42 10.69 2.48
C PRO A 227 -48.32 9.69 2.88
N PHE A 228 -47.04 10.03 2.71
CA PHE A 228 -45.89 9.20 3.12
C PHE A 228 -45.18 9.71 4.37
N THR A 229 -45.56 10.87 4.92
CA THR A 229 -45.02 11.35 6.20
C THR A 229 -45.77 10.75 7.38
N ARG A 230 -45.02 10.29 8.39
CA ARG A 230 -45.60 9.73 9.61
C ARG A 230 -46.35 10.82 10.38
N ARG A 231 -47.61 10.53 10.76
CA ARG A 231 -48.43 11.42 11.59
C ARG A 231 -47.88 11.46 13.01
N GLN A 232 -47.63 12.67 13.52
CA GLN A 232 -47.31 12.87 14.92
C GLN A 232 -48.58 12.72 15.76
N THR A 233 -48.74 11.58 16.42
CA THR A 233 -49.85 11.29 17.35
C THR A 233 -49.41 11.62 18.78
N ARG A 234 -49.44 12.91 19.16
CA ARG A 234 -49.32 13.28 20.57
C ARG A 234 -50.68 13.09 21.26
N PRO A 235 -50.76 12.39 22.39
CA PRO A 235 -52.01 12.28 23.14
C PRO A 235 -52.38 13.65 23.70
N THR A 236 -53.59 14.11 23.40
CA THR A 236 -54.17 15.29 24.05
C THR A 236 -54.89 14.82 25.31
N ILE A 237 -54.48 15.31 26.47
CA ILE A 237 -55.23 15.08 27.71
C ILE A 237 -56.51 15.91 27.59
N VAL A 238 -57.64 15.23 27.40
CA VAL A 238 -58.97 15.85 27.48
C VAL A 238 -59.26 16.03 28.96
N SER A 239 -58.83 17.14 29.55
CA SER A 239 -59.22 17.47 30.92
C SER A 239 -60.72 17.73 30.92
N LEU A 240 -61.47 16.89 31.65
CA LEU A 240 -62.89 17.10 31.94
C LEU A 240 -63.10 18.53 32.44
N LYS A 241 -64.11 19.17 31.87
CA LYS A 241 -64.49 20.56 32.18
C LYS A 241 -64.74 20.72 33.68
N THR A 242 -64.01 21.63 34.30
CA THR A 242 -64.56 22.47 35.38
C THR A 242 -64.13 23.91 35.16
N ASN A 243 -65.13 24.77 35.21
CA ASN A 243 -65.14 26.23 35.21
C ASN A 243 -65.23 26.93 33.84
N THR A 244 -66.39 27.56 33.71
CA THR A 244 -66.85 28.57 32.77
C THR A 244 -65.82 29.68 32.62
N MET A 245 -65.06 29.62 31.53
CA MET A 245 -64.49 30.81 30.90
C MET A 245 -65.32 31.03 29.64
N THR A 246 -65.78 32.25 29.39
CA THR A 246 -66.52 32.57 28.16
C THR A 246 -65.59 32.40 26.96
N ASP A 247 -66.14 32.14 25.77
CA ASP A 247 -65.34 31.96 24.55
C ASP A 247 -64.45 33.19 24.24
N GLU A 248 -64.85 34.38 24.73
CA GLU A 248 -64.08 35.62 24.65
C GLU A 248 -62.80 35.60 25.50
N GLU A 249 -62.86 35.06 26.73
CA GLU A 249 -61.70 34.97 27.63
C GLU A 249 -60.67 33.94 27.13
N ARG A 250 -61.13 32.84 26.54
CA ARG A 250 -60.26 31.84 25.89
C ARG A 250 -59.57 32.41 24.67
N LYS A 251 -60.31 33.10 23.81
CA LYS A 251 -59.76 33.75 22.62
C LYS A 251 -58.74 34.83 22.99
N ALA A 252 -59.02 35.62 24.04
CA ALA A 252 -58.08 36.61 24.55
C ALA A 252 -56.79 36.00 25.12
N ILE A 253 -56.87 34.84 25.78
CA ILE A 253 -55.69 34.11 26.27
C ILE A 253 -54.88 33.55 25.10
N ASP A 254 -55.53 32.93 24.12
CA ASP A 254 -54.88 32.36 22.94
C ASP A 254 -54.21 33.45 22.08
N ASP A 255 -54.87 34.58 21.86
CA ASP A 255 -54.31 35.73 21.15
C ASP A 255 -53.11 36.32 21.90
N ARG A 256 -53.14 36.33 23.24
CA ARG A 256 -52.03 36.81 24.08
C ARG A 256 -50.85 35.84 24.09
N VAL A 257 -51.08 34.55 23.99
CA VAL A 257 -50.03 33.51 23.86
C VAL A 257 -49.41 33.59 22.46
N ALA A 258 -50.22 33.69 21.41
CA ALA A 258 -49.74 33.83 20.03
C ALA A 258 -48.91 35.11 19.84
N ALA A 259 -49.33 36.23 20.42
CA ALA A 259 -48.57 37.49 20.39
C ALA A 259 -47.23 37.39 21.13
N LYS A 260 -47.16 36.62 22.23
CA LYS A 260 -45.90 36.37 22.95
C LYS A 260 -44.96 35.47 22.14
N GLU A 261 -45.47 34.44 21.48
CA GLU A 261 -44.67 33.56 20.61
C GLU A 261 -44.12 34.32 19.40
N LEU A 262 -44.92 35.20 18.78
CA LEU A 262 -44.47 36.02 17.65
C LEU A 262 -43.31 36.95 18.07
N LYS A 263 -43.44 37.63 19.22
CA LYS A 263 -42.39 38.49 19.77
C LYS A 263 -41.12 37.72 20.13
N LEU A 264 -41.25 36.49 20.64
CA LEU A 264 -40.10 35.64 20.94
C LEU A 264 -39.36 35.19 19.67
N ASN A 265 -40.11 34.85 18.61
CA ASN A 265 -39.52 34.46 17.32
C ASN A 265 -38.84 35.63 16.61
N GLN A 266 -39.42 36.84 16.68
CA GLN A 266 -38.78 38.06 16.18
C GLN A 266 -37.45 38.33 16.90
N ARG A 267 -37.43 38.28 18.24
CA ARG A 267 -36.19 38.45 19.03
C ARG A 267 -35.12 37.40 18.69
N LYS A 268 -35.52 36.13 18.48
CA LYS A 268 -34.59 35.07 18.08
C LYS A 268 -34.03 35.28 16.67
N ALA A 269 -34.84 35.79 15.74
CA ALA A 269 -34.39 36.12 14.39
C ALA A 269 -33.42 37.32 14.39
N GLU A 270 -33.70 38.33 15.19
CA GLU A 270 -32.82 39.50 15.39
C GLU A 270 -31.47 39.10 16.02
N ASP A 271 -31.49 38.25 17.06
CA ASP A 271 -30.27 37.70 17.67
C ASP A 271 -29.44 36.85 16.69
N ALA A 272 -30.11 36.05 15.85
CA ALA A 272 -29.44 35.24 14.83
C ALA A 272 -28.80 36.11 13.74
N ASN A 273 -29.50 37.15 13.29
CA ASN A 273 -28.95 38.11 12.32
C ASN A 273 -27.78 38.91 12.91
N ARG A 274 -27.85 39.33 14.18
CA ARG A 274 -26.74 40.01 14.86
C ARG A 274 -25.50 39.12 14.94
N LYS A 275 -25.66 37.86 15.37
CA LYS A 275 -24.54 36.89 15.41
C LYS A 275 -23.96 36.62 14.02
N LYS A 276 -24.80 36.54 12.99
CA LYS A 276 -24.33 36.34 11.61
C LYS A 276 -23.50 37.53 11.13
N LEU A 277 -23.95 38.76 11.43
CA LEU A 277 -23.22 39.98 11.09
C LEU A 277 -21.89 40.11 11.86
N GLU A 278 -21.86 39.72 13.13
CA GLU A 278 -20.63 39.68 13.94
C GLU A 278 -19.60 38.68 13.38
N ILE A 279 -20.06 37.49 12.96
CA ILE A 279 -19.20 36.48 12.33
C ILE A 279 -18.67 36.96 10.98
N GLU A 280 -19.52 37.60 10.16
CA GLU A 280 -19.14 38.11 8.85
C GLU A 280 -18.12 39.26 8.97
N LYS A 281 -18.31 40.16 9.94
CA LYS A 281 -17.32 41.21 10.26
C LYS A 281 -15.99 40.62 10.76
N ALA A 282 -16.02 39.62 11.64
CA ALA A 282 -14.82 38.95 12.13
C ALA A 282 -14.06 38.25 10.99
N GLN A 283 -14.79 37.60 10.07
CA GLN A 283 -14.21 36.96 8.88
C GLN A 283 -13.63 37.99 7.90
N GLU A 284 -14.25 39.16 7.76
CA GLU A 284 -13.74 40.22 6.90
C GLU A 284 -12.51 40.92 7.49
N GLU A 285 -12.48 41.13 8.82
CA GLU A 285 -11.28 41.60 9.52
C GLU A 285 -10.13 40.59 9.43
N GLU A 286 -10.42 39.29 9.56
CA GLU A 286 -9.43 38.22 9.38
C GLU A 286 -8.93 38.16 7.92
N ARG A 287 -9.82 38.32 6.92
CA ARG A 287 -9.42 38.44 5.52
C ARG A 287 -8.55 39.66 5.25
N LYS A 288 -8.85 40.81 5.85
CA LYS A 288 -8.03 42.02 5.73
C LYS A 288 -6.66 41.84 6.38
N ARG A 289 -6.57 41.20 7.55
CA ARG A 289 -5.29 40.84 8.19
C ARG A 289 -4.46 39.89 7.34
N ILE A 290 -5.08 38.84 6.79
CA ILE A 290 -4.41 37.90 5.89
C ILE A 290 -3.91 38.61 4.61
N LEU A 291 -4.68 39.57 4.09
CA LEU A 291 -4.29 40.38 2.94
C LEU A 291 -3.14 41.35 3.26
N GLU A 292 -3.07 41.89 4.48
CA GLU A 292 -1.99 42.77 4.94
C GLU A 292 -0.70 42.00 5.29
N GLU A 293 -0.79 40.76 5.79
CA GLU A 293 0.38 39.94 6.16
C GLU A 293 0.96 39.11 4.99
N ASP A 294 0.20 38.84 3.93
CA ASP A 294 0.65 37.99 2.81
C ASP A 294 1.15 38.80 1.59
N LEU A 295 2.45 39.14 1.62
CA LEU A 295 3.15 39.81 0.51
C LEU A 295 3.25 38.94 -0.77
N TYR A 296 2.83 37.67 -0.74
CA TYR A 296 2.87 36.73 -1.87
C TYR A 296 1.51 36.45 -2.52
N ALA A 297 0.42 37.01 -2.00
CA ALA A 297 -0.93 36.84 -2.57
C ALA A 297 -1.07 37.39 -4.00
N ALA A 298 -0.19 38.31 -4.42
CA ALA A 298 -0.15 38.87 -5.77
C ALA A 298 0.36 37.89 -6.84
N HIS A 299 0.82 36.69 -6.48
CA HIS A 299 1.37 35.70 -7.42
C HIS A 299 0.52 34.44 -7.60
N ASN A 300 -0.70 34.39 -7.06
CA ASN A 300 -1.61 33.27 -7.27
C ASN A 300 -2.44 33.46 -8.55
N PHE A 301 -1.80 33.34 -9.72
CA PHE A 301 -2.49 33.33 -11.00
C PHE A 301 -2.72 31.89 -11.47
N ASP A 302 -3.98 31.52 -11.67
CA ASP A 302 -4.38 30.25 -12.27
C ASP A 302 -4.10 30.34 -13.78
N LEU A 303 -3.01 29.70 -14.24
CA LEU A 303 -2.68 29.59 -15.65
C LEU A 303 -3.55 28.51 -16.28
N ASN A 304 -4.69 28.93 -16.86
CA ASN A 304 -5.41 28.09 -17.82
C ASN A 304 -4.57 27.98 -19.11
N ILE A 305 -3.77 26.92 -19.19
CA ILE A 305 -3.08 26.54 -20.43
C ILE A 305 -4.13 25.91 -21.34
N ASP A 306 -4.76 26.71 -22.19
CA ASP A 306 -5.53 26.22 -23.32
C ASP A 306 -4.54 25.60 -24.32
N PHE A 307 -4.56 24.27 -24.43
CA PHE A 307 -3.89 23.57 -25.53
C PHE A 307 -4.67 23.86 -26.80
N GLY A 308 -4.28 24.93 -27.50
CA GLY A 308 -4.76 25.27 -28.83
C GLY A 308 -4.64 24.08 -29.78
N HIS A 309 -5.69 23.90 -30.59
CA HIS A 309 -5.82 22.83 -31.57
C HIS A 309 -4.80 22.97 -32.70
N THR A 310 -3.57 22.51 -32.49
CA THR A 310 -2.64 22.18 -33.57
C THR A 310 -1.82 20.95 -33.19
N MET A 311 -2.49 19.79 -33.14
CA MET A 311 -1.81 18.50 -33.24
C MET A 311 -2.30 17.85 -34.55
N PRO A 312 -1.39 17.37 -35.42
CA PRO A 312 -1.78 16.80 -36.70
C PRO A 312 -2.63 15.54 -36.45
N LEU A 313 -3.76 15.49 -37.14
CA LEU A 313 -4.70 14.39 -37.15
C LEU A 313 -3.99 13.13 -37.69
N VAL A 314 -3.51 12.27 -36.80
CA VAL A 314 -3.14 10.89 -37.18
C VAL A 314 -4.44 10.09 -37.23
N SER A 315 -4.84 9.76 -38.45
CA SER A 315 -5.94 8.89 -38.80
C SER A 315 -5.68 7.46 -38.32
N THR A 316 -6.42 7.01 -37.31
CA THR A 316 -6.53 5.59 -36.96
C THR A 316 -7.58 4.90 -37.83
N PRO A 317 -7.30 3.74 -38.45
CA PRO A 317 -8.27 2.99 -39.22
C PRO A 317 -9.28 2.28 -38.31
N ALA A 318 -10.51 2.17 -38.83
CA ALA A 318 -11.67 1.57 -38.18
C ALA A 318 -11.53 0.06 -37.94
N ALA A 319 -12.04 -0.40 -36.80
CA ALA A 319 -12.40 -1.80 -36.56
C ALA A 319 -13.69 -1.87 -35.72
N PRO A 320 -14.50 -2.94 -35.87
CA PRO A 320 -15.96 -2.79 -35.98
C PRO A 320 -16.75 -3.14 -34.71
N ASN A 321 -18.00 -2.65 -34.73
CA ASN A 321 -19.15 -3.00 -33.89
C ASN A 321 -19.13 -4.39 -33.26
N ARG A 322 -19.33 -4.46 -31.94
CA ARG A 322 -20.10 -5.53 -31.28
C ARG A 322 -20.97 -4.99 -30.14
N SER A 323 -22.24 -4.86 -30.49
CA SER A 323 -23.49 -5.21 -29.80
C SER A 323 -23.57 -5.26 -28.27
N SER A 324 -24.57 -4.55 -27.79
CA SER A 324 -25.26 -4.61 -26.50
C SER A 324 -25.68 -5.99 -26.02
N CYS A 325 -25.55 -6.24 -24.71
CA CYS A 325 -26.47 -7.07 -23.94
C CYS A 325 -26.69 -6.45 -22.55
N ALA A 326 -27.95 -6.50 -22.09
CA ALA A 326 -28.47 -5.87 -20.90
C ALA A 326 -28.85 -6.89 -19.82
N ALA A 327 -29.03 -6.40 -18.58
CA ALA A 327 -29.66 -7.03 -17.40
C ALA A 327 -28.89 -8.20 -16.75
N SER A 328 -28.96 -8.47 -15.43
CA SER A 328 -29.99 -8.16 -14.44
C SER A 328 -29.46 -8.20 -12.98
N ALA A 329 -30.30 -7.76 -12.05
CA ALA A 329 -30.09 -7.49 -10.63
C ALA A 329 -30.07 -8.72 -9.69
N ASN A 330 -29.38 -8.59 -8.54
CA ASN A 330 -29.91 -8.71 -7.15
C ASN A 330 -28.81 -9.16 -6.15
N GLY A 331 -28.73 -8.51 -4.99
CA GLY A 331 -27.90 -8.97 -3.88
C GLY A 331 -27.57 -7.91 -2.83
N THR A 332 -28.52 -7.65 -1.94
CA THR A 332 -28.44 -6.79 -0.76
C THR A 332 -27.24 -7.13 0.13
N THR A 333 -26.22 -6.26 0.23
CA THR A 333 -25.32 -6.22 1.40
C THR A 333 -24.88 -4.79 1.74
N VAL A 334 -25.22 -4.42 2.96
CA VAL A 334 -24.61 -3.45 3.89
C VAL A 334 -23.68 -2.39 3.30
N ASN A 335 -24.17 -1.15 3.38
CA ASN A 335 -23.51 0.08 2.99
C ASN A 335 -22.35 0.42 3.94
N THR A 336 -21.11 0.07 3.57
CA THR A 336 -19.91 0.78 4.05
C THR A 336 -18.86 0.86 2.94
N PRO A 337 -18.53 2.05 2.43
CA PRO A 337 -17.24 2.26 1.78
C PRO A 337 -16.20 2.61 2.85
N ARG A 338 -15.46 1.60 3.32
CA ARG A 338 -14.20 1.77 4.05
C ARG A 338 -13.13 2.33 3.09
N ARG A 339 -12.54 3.48 3.46
CA ARG A 339 -11.18 3.98 3.09
C ARG A 339 -10.98 4.35 1.59
N SER A 340 -10.25 5.39 1.21
CA SER A 340 -9.36 6.31 1.92
C SER A 340 -9.42 7.69 1.26
N LEU A 341 -9.99 8.68 1.95
CA LEU A 341 -9.33 9.98 1.98
C LEU A 341 -8.06 9.75 2.80
N ASN A 342 -6.89 10.20 2.33
CA ASN A 342 -5.66 10.11 3.09
C ASN A 342 -5.82 10.99 4.35
N LEU A 343 -6.37 10.43 5.42
CA LEU A 343 -6.70 11.13 6.65
C LEU A 343 -5.46 11.79 7.27
N GLU A 344 -4.28 11.21 7.07
CA GLU A 344 -3.01 11.82 7.47
C GLU A 344 -2.73 13.11 6.71
N GLU A 345 -2.96 13.14 5.40
CA GLU A 345 -2.75 14.33 4.56
C GLU A 345 -3.74 15.44 4.90
N TYR A 346 -5.00 15.08 5.16
CA TYR A 346 -6.02 16.01 5.64
C TYR A 346 -5.69 16.55 7.04
N LYS A 347 -5.29 15.67 7.97
CA LYS A 347 -4.91 16.06 9.34
C LYS A 347 -3.67 16.96 9.34
N LYS A 348 -2.67 16.66 8.51
CA LYS A 348 -1.47 17.48 8.34
C LYS A 348 -1.79 18.84 7.72
N LYS A 349 -2.65 18.89 6.69
CA LYS A 349 -3.11 20.14 6.08
C LYS A 349 -3.95 21.00 7.02
N LYS A 350 -4.60 20.40 8.02
CA LYS A 350 -5.43 21.09 9.02
C LYS A 350 -4.77 21.24 10.39
N GLY A 351 -3.49 20.89 10.54
CA GLY A 351 -2.73 21.06 11.79
C GLY A 351 -3.27 20.22 12.96
N LEU A 352 -3.90 19.07 12.68
CA LEU A 352 -4.45 18.15 13.69
C LEU A 352 -3.46 17.08 14.16
N LEU A 353 -2.22 17.11 13.67
CA LEU A 353 -1.10 16.21 14.00
C LEU A 353 0.18 17.00 14.18
#